data_AF-A0A4R9JU59-F1
#
_entry.id   AF-A0A4R9JU59-F1
#
_cell.length_a   1.000
_cell.length_b   1.000
_cell.length_c   1.000
_cell.angle_alpha   90.00
_cell.angle_beta   90.00
_cell.angle_gamma   90.00
#
_symmetry.space_group_name_H-M   'P 1'
#
loop_
_entity.id
_entity.type
_entity.pdbx_description
1 polymer ?
#
loop_
_entity_poly.entity_id
_entity_poly.type
_entity_poly.pdbx_seq_one_letter_code
_entity_poly.pdbx_strand_id
1 'polypeptide(L)'
;MSFQFCDNFNDALECTEPKTENDIVFLEKTKFQKENPSYEDFGNFLYFTARETPGIRLEFAKSWNGLSSDAFKLEYHAYLLYGSSKERMEGNVFQPNVLISFHYLGALLKEEFRHTGIADKPFQIESLGEIPLTYLVKVPGHTPITKQRIVRLQWKP
;
A
#
# COMPACT_ATOMS: atom_id res chain seq x y z
N MET A 1 5.06 -4.34 -20.34
CA MET A 1 4.83 -4.54 -18.89
C MET A 1 3.49 -3.91 -18.57
N SER A 2 2.63 -4.64 -17.88
CA SER A 2 1.34 -4.18 -17.36
C SER A 2 1.49 -3.76 -15.90
N PHE A 3 0.74 -2.74 -15.48
CA PHE A 3 0.67 -2.27 -14.10
C PHE A 3 -0.79 -2.33 -13.65
N GLN A 4 -1.03 -2.89 -12.46
CA GLN A 4 -2.36 -3.00 -11.87
C GLN A 4 -2.28 -2.64 -10.38
N PHE A 5 -3.20 -1.80 -9.89
CA PHE A 5 -3.40 -1.63 -8.44
C PHE A 5 -4.15 -2.84 -7.88
N CYS A 6 -3.69 -3.33 -6.74
CA CYS A 6 -4.27 -4.50 -6.11
C CYS A 6 -3.92 -4.57 -4.63
N ASP A 7 -4.92 -4.74 -3.77
CA ASP A 7 -4.69 -4.73 -2.31
C ASP A 7 -4.54 -6.12 -1.71
N ASN A 8 -4.85 -7.18 -2.47
CA ASN A 8 -4.73 -8.56 -2.01
C ASN A 8 -4.41 -9.54 -3.14
N PHE A 9 -3.64 -10.58 -2.84
CA PHE A 9 -3.12 -11.55 -3.80
C PHE A 9 -3.32 -12.98 -3.32
N ASN A 10 -3.53 -13.92 -4.24
CA ASN A 10 -3.49 -15.35 -3.92
C ASN A 10 -2.06 -15.92 -4.01
N ASP A 11 -1.90 -17.20 -3.69
CA ASP A 11 -0.60 -17.89 -3.74
C ASP A 11 0.02 -17.94 -5.16
N ALA A 12 -0.80 -17.76 -6.20
CA ALA A 12 -0.37 -17.67 -7.59
C ALA A 12 0.01 -16.24 -8.02
N LEU A 13 0.02 -15.27 -7.10
CA LEU A 13 0.26 -13.85 -7.34
C LEU A 13 -0.77 -13.18 -8.27
N GLU A 14 -1.97 -13.75 -8.33
CA GLU A 14 -3.11 -13.14 -9.01
C GLU A 14 -3.78 -12.15 -8.06
N CYS A 15 -4.26 -11.05 -8.64
CA CYS A 15 -4.97 -10.04 -7.88
C CYS A 15 -6.36 -10.53 -7.49
N THR A 16 -6.64 -10.62 -6.19
CA THR A 16 -7.97 -11.00 -5.66
C THR A 16 -8.81 -9.78 -5.29
N GLU A 17 -8.17 -8.63 -5.11
CA GLU A 17 -8.84 -7.37 -4.79
C GLU A 17 -8.34 -6.23 -5.70
N PRO A 18 -8.82 -6.18 -6.96
CA PRO A 18 -8.41 -5.17 -7.92
C PRO A 18 -8.92 -3.79 -7.53
N LYS A 19 -8.08 -2.79 -7.78
CA LYS A 19 -8.29 -1.40 -7.36
C LYS A 19 -8.16 -0.43 -8.52
N THR A 20 -8.70 0.76 -8.36
CA THR A 20 -8.65 1.82 -9.37
C THR A 20 -7.83 2.99 -8.86
N GLU A 21 -7.68 4.04 -9.67
CA GLU A 21 -7.05 5.29 -9.25
C GLU A 21 -7.82 6.01 -8.14
N ASN A 22 -9.10 5.70 -7.93
CA ASN A 22 -9.97 6.36 -6.95
C ASN A 22 -10.83 5.32 -6.24
N ASP A 23 -10.48 4.97 -5.00
CA ASP A 23 -11.21 3.94 -4.26
C ASP A 23 -11.73 4.44 -2.91
N ILE A 24 -12.85 3.87 -2.50
CA ILE A 24 -13.38 3.98 -1.15
C ILE A 24 -13.20 2.63 -0.46
N VAL A 25 -12.54 2.64 0.69
CA VAL A 25 -12.36 1.47 1.56
C VAL A 25 -13.32 1.59 2.72
N PHE A 26 -14.15 0.56 2.89
CA PHE A 26 -15.16 0.50 3.93
C PHE A 26 -14.69 -0.35 5.12
N LEU A 27 -14.52 0.30 6.27
CA LEU A 27 -14.00 -0.29 7.51
C LEU A 27 -15.13 -0.71 8.44
N GLU A 28 -14.92 -1.80 9.16
CA GLU A 28 -15.84 -2.30 10.19
C GLU A 28 -15.66 -1.51 11.50
N LYS A 29 -16.53 -0.53 11.77
CA LYS A 29 -16.45 0.29 13.00
C LYS A 29 -16.50 -0.57 14.27
N THR A 30 -17.27 -1.65 14.25
CA THR A 30 -17.40 -2.60 15.36
C THR A 30 -16.10 -3.31 15.72
N LYS A 31 -15.09 -3.31 14.83
CA LYS A 31 -13.76 -3.87 15.10
C LYS A 31 -12.79 -2.85 15.69
N PHE A 32 -13.14 -1.56 15.69
CA PHE A 32 -12.33 -0.48 16.28
C PHE A 32 -12.84 -0.12 17.68
N GLN A 33 -12.75 -1.08 18.60
CA GLN A 33 -13.30 -0.98 19.96
C GLN A 33 -12.31 -0.34 20.94
N LYS A 34 -12.00 0.94 20.74
CA LYS A 34 -11.16 1.70 21.67
C LYS A 34 -11.88 2.93 22.20
N GLU A 35 -11.79 3.17 23.50
CA GLU A 35 -12.35 4.35 24.14
C GLU A 35 -11.47 5.55 23.82
N ASN A 36 -12.05 6.62 23.25
CA ASN A 36 -11.36 7.84 22.81
C ASN A 36 -10.09 7.55 21.98
N PRO A 37 -10.22 6.88 20.82
CA PRO A 37 -9.07 6.45 20.04
C PRO A 37 -8.24 7.64 19.54
N SER A 38 -6.92 7.45 19.44
CA SER A 38 -6.01 8.39 18.78
C SER A 38 -5.78 8.06 17.30
N TYR A 39 -5.12 8.96 16.56
CA TYR A 39 -4.69 8.67 15.18
C TYR A 39 -3.67 7.53 15.10
N GLU A 40 -2.79 7.40 16.10
CA GLU A 40 -1.89 6.25 16.20
C GLU A 40 -2.67 4.95 16.40
N ASP A 41 -3.72 4.97 17.21
CA ASP A 41 -4.60 3.81 17.40
C ASP A 41 -5.32 3.42 16.12
N PHE A 42 -5.77 4.39 15.35
CA PHE A 42 -6.38 4.13 14.05
C PHE A 42 -5.39 3.51 13.06
N GLY A 43 -4.15 4.01 13.02
CA GLY A 43 -3.11 3.40 12.21
C GLY A 43 -2.78 1.96 12.65
N ASN A 44 -2.78 1.68 13.96
CA ASN A 44 -2.65 0.31 14.48
C ASN A 44 -3.83 -0.57 14.07
N PHE A 45 -5.06 -0.04 14.12
CA PHE A 45 -6.26 -0.75 13.65
C PHE A 45 -6.16 -1.12 12.16
N LEU A 46 -5.72 -0.18 11.31
CA LEU A 46 -5.51 -0.44 9.89
C LEU A 46 -4.45 -1.52 9.66
N TYR A 47 -3.36 -1.50 10.42
CA TYR A 47 -2.27 -2.46 10.30
C TYR A 47 -2.68 -3.87 10.78
N PHE A 48 -3.18 -3.99 12.00
CA PHE A 48 -3.40 -5.30 12.64
C PHE A 48 -4.79 -5.90 12.37
N THR A 49 -5.82 -5.07 12.21
CA THR A 49 -7.22 -5.50 12.23
C THR A 49 -7.89 -5.40 10.87
N ALA A 50 -7.88 -4.23 10.23
CA ALA A 50 -8.43 -4.08 8.88
C ALA A 50 -7.51 -4.72 7.83
N ARG A 51 -6.19 -4.66 8.07
CA ARG A 51 -5.13 -5.16 7.18
C ARG A 51 -5.20 -4.56 5.79
N GLU A 52 -5.35 -3.24 5.72
CA GLU A 52 -5.34 -2.50 4.46
C GLU A 52 -3.92 -2.49 3.88
N THR A 53 -3.73 -3.15 2.73
CA THR A 53 -2.42 -3.36 2.11
C THR A 53 -2.36 -2.80 0.68
N PRO A 54 -2.31 -1.47 0.49
CA PRO A 54 -2.12 -0.85 -0.81
C PRO A 54 -0.98 -1.50 -1.59
N GLY A 55 -1.31 -2.08 -2.74
CA GLY A 55 -0.38 -2.89 -3.50
C GLY A 55 -0.48 -2.72 -5.00
N ILE A 56 0.46 -3.37 -5.67
CA ILE A 56 0.61 -3.36 -7.12
C ILE A 56 0.96 -4.76 -7.62
N ARG A 57 0.51 -5.05 -8.84
CA ARG A 57 0.96 -6.18 -9.66
C ARG A 57 1.61 -5.65 -10.93
N LEU A 58 2.78 -6.17 -11.24
CA LEU A 58 3.47 -5.96 -12.50
C LEU A 58 3.52 -7.27 -13.26
N GLU A 59 3.12 -7.23 -14.53
CA GLU A 59 3.18 -8.40 -15.41
C GLU A 59 4.05 -8.10 -16.63
N PHE A 60 5.00 -9.00 -16.87
CA PHE A 60 6.01 -8.87 -17.90
C PHE A 60 5.63 -9.73 -19.11
N ALA A 61 5.73 -9.15 -20.30
CA ALA A 61 5.51 -9.89 -21.55
C ALA A 61 6.63 -10.90 -21.83
N LYS A 62 7.80 -10.69 -21.23
CA LYS A 62 8.96 -11.59 -21.29
C LYS A 62 9.51 -11.79 -19.89
N SER A 63 9.88 -13.02 -19.62
CA SER A 63 10.43 -13.45 -18.34
C SER A 63 11.76 -12.78 -18.06
N TRP A 64 12.01 -12.31 -16.83
CA TRP A 64 13.26 -11.63 -16.46
C TRP A 64 14.44 -12.59 -16.19
N ASN A 65 14.36 -13.82 -16.70
CA ASN A 65 15.26 -14.97 -16.46
C ASN A 65 16.74 -14.75 -16.86
N GLY A 66 17.09 -13.60 -17.43
CA GLY A 66 18.44 -13.24 -17.83
C GLY A 66 19.31 -12.68 -16.69
N LEU A 67 18.71 -12.24 -15.58
CA LEU A 67 19.42 -11.91 -14.34
C LEU A 67 19.28 -13.10 -13.38
N SER A 68 20.31 -13.39 -12.58
CA SER A 68 20.11 -14.27 -11.43
C SER A 68 19.00 -13.68 -10.56
N SER A 69 18.10 -14.52 -10.04
CA SER A 69 16.96 -14.07 -9.23
C SER A 69 17.36 -13.09 -8.13
N ASP A 70 18.56 -13.26 -7.59
CA ASP A 70 19.12 -12.40 -6.56
C ASP A 70 19.57 -11.03 -7.09
N ALA A 71 20.20 -10.98 -8.27
CA ALA A 71 20.56 -9.70 -8.91
C ALA A 71 19.32 -8.86 -9.24
N PHE A 72 18.26 -9.50 -9.75
CA PHE A 72 17.00 -8.81 -10.03
C PHE A 72 16.39 -8.21 -8.74
N LYS A 73 16.33 -8.99 -7.66
CA LYS A 73 15.78 -8.55 -6.37
C LYS A 73 16.58 -7.42 -5.73
N LEU A 74 17.90 -7.40 -5.91
CA LEU A 74 18.78 -6.35 -5.38
C LEU A 74 18.53 -5.00 -6.06
N GLU A 75 18.28 -5.00 -7.37
CA GLU A 75 18.05 -3.79 -8.15
C GLU A 75 16.57 -3.35 -8.20
N TYR A 76 15.65 -4.23 -7.77
CA TYR A 76 14.24 -3.91 -7.64
C TYR A 76 13.96 -3.06 -6.40
N HIS A 77 13.29 -1.92 -6.61
CA HIS A 77 12.85 -1.06 -5.52
C HIS A 77 11.41 -0.60 -5.75
N ALA A 78 10.57 -0.77 -4.75
CA ALA A 78 9.22 -0.24 -4.70
C ALA A 78 9.05 0.61 -3.45
N TYR A 79 8.50 1.81 -3.62
CA TYR A 79 8.20 2.74 -2.54
C TYR A 79 6.75 3.20 -2.61
N LEU A 80 6.15 3.38 -1.45
CA LEU A 80 4.84 4.00 -1.26
C LEU A 80 5.01 5.31 -0.50
N LEU A 81 4.37 6.36 -0.99
CA LEU A 81 4.47 7.71 -0.44
C LEU A 81 3.10 8.25 -0.09
N TYR A 82 3.03 8.98 1.02
CA TYR A 82 1.90 9.77 1.46
C TYR A 82 2.39 10.94 2.30
N GLY A 83 1.95 12.17 1.98
CA GLY A 83 2.41 13.37 2.68
C GLY A 83 3.94 13.51 2.63
N SER A 84 4.56 13.59 3.81
CA SER A 84 6.02 13.60 3.97
C SER A 84 6.66 12.20 4.06
N SER A 85 5.85 11.17 4.29
CA SER A 85 6.31 9.79 4.44
C SER A 85 6.62 9.13 3.11
N LYS A 86 7.80 8.48 3.04
CA LYS A 86 8.25 7.64 1.93
C LYS A 86 8.82 6.35 2.48
N GLU A 87 8.11 5.25 2.24
CA GLU A 87 8.48 3.95 2.78
C GLU A 87 8.75 2.94 1.68
N ARG A 88 9.71 2.03 1.91
CA ARG A 88 9.93 0.89 1.02
C ARG A 88 8.77 -0.08 1.22
N MET A 89 8.17 -0.55 0.13
CA MET A 89 7.08 -1.51 0.22
C MET A 89 7.57 -2.79 0.92
N GLU A 90 6.83 -3.23 1.93
CA GLU A 90 7.24 -4.28 2.88
C GLU A 90 7.19 -5.66 2.24
N GLY A 91 6.07 -5.97 1.58
CA GLY A 91 5.86 -7.23 0.90
C GLY A 91 6.32 -7.15 -0.53
N ASN A 92 7.20 -8.06 -0.96
CA ASN A 92 7.61 -8.20 -2.35
C ASN A 92 7.71 -9.68 -2.71
N VAL A 93 6.96 -10.12 -3.73
CA VAL A 93 6.99 -11.52 -4.20
C VAL A 93 7.26 -11.54 -5.70
N PHE A 94 8.18 -12.42 -6.09
CA PHE A 94 8.78 -12.43 -7.42
C PHE A 94 8.53 -13.78 -8.08
N GLN A 95 7.93 -13.74 -9.25
CA GLN A 95 7.90 -14.82 -10.22
C GLN A 95 8.48 -14.33 -11.55
N PRO A 96 8.96 -15.25 -12.41
CA PRO A 96 9.65 -14.89 -13.66
C PRO A 96 8.91 -13.89 -14.57
N ASN A 97 7.58 -13.92 -14.59
CA ASN A 97 6.74 -13.03 -15.42
C ASN A 97 5.84 -12.10 -14.60
N VAL A 98 5.82 -12.22 -13.27
CA VAL A 98 4.89 -11.49 -12.40
C VAL A 98 5.62 -11.06 -11.14
N LEU A 99 5.38 -9.82 -10.75
CA LEU A 99 5.85 -9.29 -9.48
C LEU A 99 4.69 -8.64 -8.76
N ILE A 100 4.65 -8.79 -7.44
CA ILE A 100 3.75 -8.03 -6.58
C ILE A 100 4.53 -7.29 -5.51
N SER A 101 4.05 -6.11 -5.16
CA SER A 101 4.52 -5.34 -4.01
C SER A 101 3.36 -4.76 -3.25
N PHE A 102 3.41 -4.80 -1.92
CA PHE A 102 2.41 -4.18 -1.05
C PHE A 102 3.06 -3.58 0.20
N HIS A 103 2.35 -2.66 0.84
CA HIS A 103 2.75 -2.05 2.11
C HIS A 103 1.52 -1.85 2.98
N TYR A 104 1.66 -1.84 4.30
CA TYR A 104 0.52 -1.63 5.19
C TYR A 104 0.17 -0.15 5.27
N LEU A 105 -1.06 0.20 4.89
CA LEU A 105 -1.53 1.60 4.95
C LEU A 105 -1.40 2.18 6.37
N GLY A 106 -1.70 1.35 7.37
CA GLY A 106 -1.59 1.73 8.77
C GLY A 106 -0.18 2.15 9.18
N ALA A 107 0.87 1.50 8.67
CA ALA A 107 2.26 1.86 8.97
C ALA A 107 2.60 3.25 8.41
N LEU A 108 2.35 3.44 7.11
CA LEU A 108 2.58 4.70 6.41
C LEU A 108 1.84 5.88 7.03
N LEU A 109 0.57 5.69 7.38
CA LEU A 109 -0.24 6.74 8.01
C LEU A 109 0.26 7.09 9.41
N LYS A 110 0.65 6.09 10.22
CA LYS A 110 1.21 6.36 11.56
C LYS A 110 2.44 7.23 11.48
N GLU A 111 3.31 6.97 10.52
CA GLU A 111 4.53 7.77 10.37
C GLU A 111 4.20 9.22 10.00
N GLU A 112 3.27 9.43 9.07
CA GLU A 112 2.81 10.78 8.73
C GLU A 112 2.12 11.48 9.91
N PHE A 113 1.32 10.76 10.70
CA PHE A 113 0.66 11.32 11.88
C PHE A 113 1.65 11.75 12.96
N ARG A 114 2.77 11.03 13.12
CA ARG A 114 3.87 11.43 14.01
C ARG A 114 4.59 12.65 13.47
N HIS A 115 4.92 12.68 12.19
CA HIS A 115 5.57 13.82 11.55
C HIS A 115 4.74 15.12 11.64
N THR A 116 3.43 15.01 11.49
CA THR A 116 2.50 16.15 11.56
C THR A 116 2.07 16.50 13.00
N GLY A 117 2.48 15.72 14.00
CA GLY A 117 2.16 15.94 15.41
C GLY A 117 0.68 15.73 15.75
N ILE A 118 -0.02 14.87 15.01
CA ILE A 118 -1.44 14.52 15.26
C ILE A 118 -1.64 13.12 15.83
N ALA A 119 -0.59 12.31 15.93
CA ALA A 119 -0.65 10.91 16.37
C ALA A 119 -1.48 10.70 17.66
N ASP A 120 -1.29 11.55 18.67
CA ASP A 120 -1.97 11.46 19.97
C ASP A 120 -3.32 12.20 20.02
N LYS A 121 -3.72 12.89 18.94
CA LYS A 121 -4.98 13.63 18.92
C LYS A 121 -6.18 12.68 18.82
N PRO A 122 -7.37 13.05 19.35
CA PRO A 122 -8.58 12.27 19.18
C PRO A 122 -8.88 12.00 17.69
N PHE A 123 -9.12 10.75 17.37
CA PHE A 123 -9.35 10.29 16.01
C PHE A 123 -10.77 10.63 15.53
N GLN A 124 -10.85 11.14 14.30
CA GLN A 124 -12.08 11.35 13.56
C GLN A 124 -11.83 10.94 12.11
N ILE A 125 -12.61 10.00 11.58
CA ILE A 125 -12.37 9.46 10.23
C ILE A 125 -12.68 10.52 9.16
N GLU A 126 -13.65 11.39 9.44
CA GLU A 126 -14.12 12.43 8.54
C GLU A 126 -13.03 13.49 8.27
N SER A 127 -12.11 13.70 9.22
CA SER A 127 -11.00 14.65 9.05
C SER A 127 -9.79 14.08 8.33
N LEU A 128 -9.73 12.76 8.06
CA LEU A 128 -8.65 12.20 7.23
C LEU A 128 -8.75 12.66 5.78
N GLY A 129 -9.97 12.87 5.28
CA GLY A 129 -10.22 13.24 3.89
C GLY A 129 -9.66 12.22 2.90
N GLU A 130 -9.03 12.74 1.84
CA GLU A 130 -8.40 11.94 0.79
C GLU A 130 -6.97 11.58 1.16
N ILE A 131 -6.59 10.34 0.87
CA ILE A 131 -5.24 9.82 1.07
C ILE A 131 -4.62 9.61 -0.32
N PRO A 132 -3.95 10.61 -0.90
CA PRO A 132 -3.22 10.47 -2.15
C PRO A 132 -1.94 9.65 -1.94
N LEU A 133 -1.94 8.43 -2.47
CA LEU A 133 -0.79 7.54 -2.47
C LEU A 133 0.00 7.68 -3.76
N THR A 134 1.32 7.78 -3.68
CA THR A 134 2.22 7.72 -4.84
C THR A 134 3.07 6.47 -4.78
N TYR A 135 3.05 5.69 -5.85
CA TYR A 135 3.82 4.46 -6.03
C TYR A 135 5.00 4.75 -6.94
N LEU A 136 6.21 4.56 -6.42
CA LEU A 136 7.46 4.70 -7.17
C LEU A 136 8.12 3.34 -7.29
N VAL A 137 8.24 2.83 -8.51
CA VAL A 137 8.75 1.48 -8.77
C VAL A 137 9.89 1.53 -9.76
N LYS A 138 11.04 1.01 -9.34
CA LYS A 138 12.21 0.79 -10.19
C LYS A 138 12.32 -0.70 -10.45
N VAL A 139 12.17 -1.09 -11.71
CA VAL A 139 12.37 -2.45 -12.18
C VAL A 139 13.65 -2.51 -13.02
N PRO A 140 14.54 -3.50 -12.81
CA PRO A 140 15.77 -3.64 -13.59
C PRO A 140 15.49 -3.70 -15.09
N GLY A 141 16.23 -2.94 -15.89
CA GLY A 141 16.05 -2.89 -17.34
C GLY A 141 14.80 -2.14 -17.84
N HIS A 142 14.05 -1.49 -16.95
CA HIS A 142 12.87 -0.69 -17.30
C HIS A 142 12.97 0.75 -16.80
N THR A 143 12.23 1.65 -17.46
CA THR A 143 12.03 3.01 -16.97
C THR A 143 11.28 2.99 -15.64
N PRO A 144 11.66 3.82 -14.64
CA PRO A 144 10.92 3.93 -13.40
C PRO A 144 9.44 4.25 -13.64
N ILE A 145 8.57 3.59 -12.88
CA ILE A 145 7.13 3.76 -12.93
C ILE A 145 6.72 4.69 -11.79
N THR A 146 5.90 5.69 -12.10
CA THR A 146 5.20 6.52 -11.11
C THR A 146 3.71 6.42 -11.35
N LYS A 147 2.96 6.04 -10.32
CA LYS A 147 1.50 5.91 -10.35
C LYS A 147 0.89 6.52 -9.09
N GLN A 148 -0.34 7.01 -9.21
CA GLN A 148 -1.06 7.64 -8.10
C GLN A 148 -2.42 6.99 -7.91
N ARG A 149 -2.84 6.88 -6.65
CA ARG A 149 -4.15 6.38 -6.26
C ARG A 149 -4.66 7.20 -5.08
N ILE A 150 -5.91 7.62 -5.14
CA ILE A 150 -6.61 8.28 -4.04
C ILE A 150 -7.42 7.24 -3.30
N VAL A 151 -7.18 7.11 -1.99
CA VAL A 151 -7.94 6.25 -1.10
C VAL A 151 -8.77 7.13 -0.16
N ARG A 152 -10.06 6.82 -0.02
CA ARG A 152 -10.93 7.40 1.02
C ARG A 152 -11.35 6.30 1.98
N LEU A 153 -11.21 6.54 3.27
CA LEU A 153 -11.62 5.60 4.31
C LEU A 153 -12.99 6.01 4.85
N GLN A 154 -13.91 5.06 4.95
CA GLN A 154 -15.25 5.28 5.51
C GLN A 154 -15.64 4.12 6.41
N TRP A 155 -16.46 4.39 7.42
CA TRP A 155 -17.14 3.31 8.13
C TRP A 155 -18.18 2.67 7.22
N LYS A 156 -18.36 1.36 7.34
CA LYS A 156 -19.51 0.69 6.74
C LYS A 156 -20.82 1.32 7.27
N PRO A 157 -21.83 1.49 6.40
CA PRO A 157 -23.15 1.97 6.80
C PRO A 157 -23.81 1.09 7.86
#